data_AF-A0A4U9HUT8-F1
#
_entry.id   AF-A0A4U9HUT8-F1
#
_cell.length_a   1.000
_cell.length_b   1.000
_cell.length_c   1.000
_cell.angle_alpha   90.00
_cell.angle_beta   90.00
_cell.angle_gamma   90.00
#
_symmetry.space_group_name_H-M   'P 1'
#
loop_
_entity.id
_entity.type
_entity.pdbx_description
1 polymer ?
#
loop_
_entity_poly.entity_id
_entity_poly.type
_entity_poly.pdbx_seq_one_letter_code
_entity_poly.pdbx_strand_id
1 'polypeptide(L)'
;MPLRPLPVRNSTGTKLNQPDGQNWLRFTQQLLQLRQRAIVPLLAGAQGGNGRVIKTAPGCVVVSWTFIQGTLSLALNTGDQPQTMPEIAGETLFAWPEGRTELLANTVIVRFAQGEPT
;
A
#
# COMPACT_ATOMS: atom_id res chain seq x y z
N MET A 1 -26.23 13.22 -45.85
CA MET A 1 -26.64 12.55 -44.61
C MET A 1 -25.62 12.90 -43.53
N PRO A 2 -25.89 13.82 -42.58
CA PRO A 2 -24.92 14.12 -41.52
C PRO A 2 -25.06 13.10 -40.38
N LEU A 3 -23.93 12.54 -39.94
CA LEU A 3 -23.82 11.62 -38.81
C LEU A 3 -24.22 12.33 -37.51
N ARG A 4 -25.22 11.80 -36.80
CA ARG A 4 -25.55 12.22 -35.42
C ARG A 4 -24.38 11.81 -34.49
N PRO A 5 -23.83 12.73 -33.68
CA PRO A 5 -22.91 12.34 -32.62
C PRO A 5 -23.63 11.48 -31.57
N LEU A 6 -23.02 10.37 -31.17
CA LEU A 6 -23.46 9.55 -30.04
C LEU A 6 -23.37 10.36 -28.73
N PRO A 7 -24.30 10.21 -27.78
CA PRO A 7 -24.22 10.91 -26.50
C PRO A 7 -23.05 10.36 -25.69
N VAL A 8 -22.08 11.23 -25.40
CA VAL A 8 -21.08 11.01 -24.35
C VAL A 8 -21.82 10.97 -23.01
N ARG A 9 -22.02 9.78 -22.44
CA ARG A 9 -22.59 9.63 -21.11
C ARG A 9 -21.59 10.15 -20.06
N ASN A 10 -21.78 11.40 -19.62
CA ASN A 10 -21.22 11.90 -18.37
C ASN A 10 -21.90 11.17 -17.20
N SER A 11 -21.29 10.11 -16.67
CA SER A 11 -21.80 9.33 -15.53
C SER A 11 -20.83 9.28 -14.35
N THR A 12 -19.97 10.28 -14.17
CA THR A 12 -18.97 10.30 -13.08
C THR A 12 -19.63 10.42 -11.70
N GLY A 13 -20.79 11.06 -11.60
CA GLY A 13 -21.54 11.20 -10.34
C GLY A 13 -22.29 9.94 -9.88
N THR A 14 -22.63 9.02 -10.78
CA THR A 14 -23.43 7.83 -10.42
C THR A 14 -22.58 6.71 -9.84
N LYS A 15 -21.32 6.56 -10.26
CA LYS A 15 -20.40 5.53 -9.74
C LYS A 15 -20.06 5.73 -8.26
N LEU A 16 -19.95 6.98 -7.80
CA LEU A 16 -19.65 7.31 -6.40
C LEU A 16 -20.78 6.93 -5.44
N ASN A 17 -22.03 6.97 -5.92
CA ASN A 17 -23.20 6.67 -5.10
C ASN A 17 -23.51 5.16 -5.04
N GLN A 18 -22.90 4.35 -5.90
CA GLN A 18 -23.04 2.89 -5.84
C GLN A 18 -22.27 2.30 -4.65
N PRO A 19 -22.74 1.17 -4.07
CA PRO A 19 -22.08 0.53 -2.93
C PRO A 19 -20.58 0.29 -3.14
N ASP A 20 -20.18 -0.18 -4.31
CA ASP A 20 -18.77 -0.43 -4.66
C ASP A 20 -17.95 0.87 -4.70
N GLY A 21 -18.54 1.95 -5.21
CA GLY A 21 -17.92 3.27 -5.22
C GLY A 21 -17.70 3.82 -3.81
N GLN A 22 -18.69 3.66 -2.93
CA GLN A 22 -18.57 4.05 -1.53
C GLN A 22 -17.54 3.20 -0.78
N ASN A 23 -17.49 1.90 -1.04
CA ASN A 23 -16.49 1.00 -0.45
C ASN A 23 -15.08 1.41 -0.87
N TRP A 24 -14.87 1.69 -2.15
CA TRP A 24 -13.58 2.15 -2.66
C TRP A 24 -13.16 3.52 -2.09
N LEU A 25 -14.12 4.43 -1.93
CA LEU A 25 -13.89 5.73 -1.31
C LEU A 25 -13.45 5.57 0.15
N ARG A 26 -14.16 4.76 0.95
CA ARG A 26 -13.81 4.50 2.35
C ARG A 26 -12.44 3.84 2.48
N PHE A 27 -12.17 2.84 1.66
CA PHE A 27 -10.87 2.17 1.62
C PHE A 27 -9.73 3.16 1.32
N THR A 28 -9.91 4.00 0.30
CA THR A 28 -8.92 5.01 -0.08
C THR A 28 -8.72 6.05 1.03
N GLN A 29 -9.81 6.49 1.69
CA GLN A 29 -9.73 7.42 2.82
C GLN A 29 -8.93 6.83 3.99
N GLN A 30 -9.14 5.55 4.32
CA GLN A 30 -8.38 4.86 5.36
C GLN A 30 -6.87 4.81 5.04
N LEU A 31 -6.50 4.52 3.78
CA LEU A 31 -5.11 4.53 3.35
C LEU A 31 -4.47 5.93 3.44
N LEU A 32 -5.21 6.97 3.08
CA LEU A 32 -4.73 8.35 3.18
C LEU A 32 -4.53 8.77 4.65
N GLN A 33 -5.46 8.43 5.53
CA GLN A 33 -5.33 8.67 6.97
C GLN A 33 -4.12 7.93 7.55
N LEU A 34 -3.92 6.67 7.17
CA LEU A 34 -2.74 5.89 7.56
C LEU A 34 -1.44 6.57 7.09
N ARG A 35 -1.39 6.97 5.82
CA ARG A 35 -0.21 7.64 5.25
C ARG A 35 0.12 8.91 6.02
N GLN A 36 -0.88 9.75 6.29
CA GLN A 36 -0.71 11.01 7.01
C GLN A 36 -0.21 10.79 8.44
N ARG A 37 -0.77 9.82 9.17
CA ARG A 37 -0.41 9.59 10.58
C ARG A 37 0.92 8.85 10.78
N ALA A 38 1.26 7.90 9.90
CA ALA A 38 2.35 6.95 10.14
C ALA A 38 3.53 7.11 9.18
N ILE A 39 3.30 7.53 7.93
CA ILE A 39 4.35 7.55 6.91
C ILE A 39 4.90 8.96 6.71
N VAL A 40 4.03 9.97 6.58
CA VAL A 40 4.44 11.38 6.35
C VAL A 40 5.43 11.88 7.41
N PRO A 41 5.27 11.61 8.73
CA PRO A 41 6.24 12.04 9.73
C PRO A 41 7.66 11.47 9.52
N LEU A 42 7.79 10.27 8.96
CA LEU A 42 9.08 9.62 8.68
C LEU A 42 9.85 10.32 7.56
N LEU A 43 9.14 11.04 6.69
CA LEU A 43 9.74 11.76 5.56
C LEU A 43 10.40 13.08 5.99
N ALA A 44 10.10 13.58 7.19
CA ALA A 44 10.73 14.77 7.72
C ALA A 44 12.22 14.51 7.95
N GLY A 45 13.08 15.11 7.10
CA GLY A 45 14.52 14.92 7.16
C GLY A 45 15.03 13.65 6.46
N ALA A 46 14.16 12.88 5.79
CA ALA A 46 14.60 11.74 4.99
C ALA A 46 15.41 12.23 3.79
N GLN A 47 16.67 11.79 3.69
CA GLN A 47 17.48 11.96 2.50
C GLN A 47 17.14 10.87 1.47
N GLY A 48 17.35 11.15 0.19
CA GLY A 48 17.17 10.13 -0.86
C GLY A 48 18.12 8.93 -0.66
N GLY A 49 17.74 7.76 -1.16
CA GLY A 49 18.62 6.57 -1.17
C GLY A 49 18.47 5.61 0.01
N ASN A 50 17.55 5.84 0.94
CA ASN A 50 17.33 4.96 2.10
C ASN A 50 16.57 3.66 1.79
N GLY A 51 16.19 3.43 0.53
CA GLY A 51 15.40 2.28 0.10
C GLY A 51 16.27 1.08 -0.28
N ARG A 52 15.91 -0.10 0.21
CA ARG A 52 16.57 -1.36 -0.10
C ARG A 52 15.56 -2.41 -0.55
N VAL A 53 15.92 -3.18 -1.57
CA VAL A 53 15.20 -4.40 -1.94
C VAL A 53 15.68 -5.55 -1.05
N ILE A 54 14.74 -6.21 -0.36
CA ILE A 54 14.99 -7.37 0.50
C ILE A 54 14.80 -8.66 -0.31
N LYS A 55 13.69 -8.75 -1.05
CA LYS A 55 13.34 -9.94 -1.85
C LYS A 55 12.58 -9.53 -3.11
N THR A 56 12.82 -10.24 -4.19
CA THR A 56 11.96 -10.23 -5.38
C THR A 56 11.66 -11.65 -5.82
N ALA A 57 10.49 -11.83 -6.43
CA ALA A 57 10.08 -13.02 -7.15
C ALA A 57 9.03 -12.60 -8.20
N PRO A 58 8.65 -13.46 -9.17
CA PRO A 58 7.56 -13.13 -10.09
C PRO A 58 6.29 -12.71 -9.33
N GLY A 59 5.81 -11.49 -9.58
CA GLY A 59 4.64 -10.93 -8.89
C GLY A 59 4.86 -10.56 -7.42
N CYS A 60 6.09 -10.58 -6.90
CA CYS A 60 6.35 -10.26 -5.49
C CYS A 60 7.58 -9.36 -5.30
N VAL A 61 7.44 -8.38 -4.41
CA VAL A 61 8.51 -7.50 -3.97
C VAL A 61 8.42 -7.27 -2.46
N VAL A 62 9.57 -7.32 -1.79
CA VAL A 62 9.73 -6.90 -0.40
C VAL A 62 10.84 -5.85 -0.35
N VAL A 63 10.52 -4.69 0.21
CA VAL A 63 11.41 -3.53 0.30
C VAL A 63 11.37 -2.94 1.69
N SER A 64 12.44 -2.23 2.05
CA SER A 64 12.53 -1.46 3.29
C SER A 64 13.10 -0.07 3.07
N TRP A 65 12.71 0.87 3.92
CA TRP A 65 13.30 2.19 4.05
C TRP A 65 13.74 2.41 5.48
N THR A 66 14.99 2.81 5.67
CA THR A 66 15.52 3.17 6.99
C THR A 66 15.43 4.68 7.18
N PHE A 67 14.73 5.10 8.22
CA PHE A 67 14.62 6.48 8.67
C PHE A 67 15.26 6.63 10.05
N ILE A 68 15.46 7.88 10.48
CA ILE A 68 15.97 8.17 11.84
C ILE A 68 15.02 7.56 12.89
N GLN A 69 13.71 7.65 12.65
CA GLN A 69 12.68 7.18 13.58
C GLN A 69 12.48 5.66 13.56
N GLY A 70 13.07 4.94 12.59
CA GLY A 70 12.89 3.50 12.45
C GLY A 70 12.89 2.99 11.01
N THR A 71 12.57 1.72 10.83
CA THR A 71 12.54 1.05 9.53
C THR A 71 11.12 0.74 9.09
N LEU A 72 10.71 1.28 7.95
CA LEU A 72 9.46 0.96 7.26
C LEU A 72 9.72 -0.19 6.28
N SER A 73 8.89 -1.23 6.31
CA SER A 73 8.97 -2.35 5.37
C SER A 73 7.63 -2.53 4.63
N LEU A 74 7.69 -2.85 3.34
CA LEU A 74 6.54 -3.20 2.52
C LEU A 74 6.81 -4.54 1.84
N ALA A 75 5.85 -5.45 1.99
CA ALA A 75 5.84 -6.74 1.33
C ALA A 75 4.56 -6.81 0.47
N LEU A 76 4.72 -6.98 -0.83
CA LEU A 76 3.64 -7.01 -1.82
C LEU A 76 3.76 -8.29 -2.63
N ASN A 77 2.66 -9.03 -2.75
CA ASN A 77 2.54 -10.18 -3.63
C ASN A 77 1.25 -10.05 -4.46
N THR A 78 1.40 -9.72 -5.73
CA THR A 78 0.35 -9.70 -6.75
C THR A 78 0.38 -10.93 -7.65
N GLY A 79 1.24 -11.91 -7.36
CA GLY A 79 1.27 -13.18 -8.05
C GLY A 79 0.18 -14.14 -7.54
N ASP A 80 0.02 -15.24 -8.26
CA ASP A 80 -1.00 -16.25 -7.96
C ASP A 80 -0.53 -17.31 -6.96
N GLN A 81 0.74 -17.24 -6.55
CA GLN A 81 1.38 -18.21 -5.67
C GLN A 81 1.87 -17.55 -4.37
N PRO A 82 1.77 -18.25 -3.23
CA PRO A 82 2.34 -17.76 -1.99
C PRO A 82 3.87 -17.66 -2.09
N GLN A 83 4.44 -16.74 -1.34
CA GLN A 83 5.88 -16.53 -1.21
C GLN A 83 6.29 -16.66 0.25
N THR A 84 7.49 -17.18 0.50
CA THR A 84 8.06 -17.16 1.86
C THR A 84 8.27 -15.71 2.28
N MET A 85 7.70 -15.34 3.42
CA MET A 85 7.92 -14.04 4.06
C MET A 85 9.37 -13.96 4.57
N PRO A 86 10.19 -13.00 4.11
CA PRO A 86 11.50 -12.78 4.71
C PRO A 86 11.33 -12.20 6.11
N GLU A 87 12.38 -12.30 6.93
CA GLU A 87 12.39 -11.67 8.24
C GLU A 87 12.35 -10.14 8.09
N ILE A 88 11.21 -9.55 8.46
CA ILE A 88 10.99 -8.10 8.51
C ILE A 88 10.51 -7.76 9.93
N ALA A 89 11.19 -6.83 10.58
CA ALA A 89 10.91 -6.45 11.97
C ALA A 89 9.71 -5.49 12.08
N GLY A 90 9.25 -5.28 13.32
CA GLY A 90 8.29 -4.23 13.66
C GLY A 90 6.83 -4.65 13.63
N GLU A 91 5.94 -3.73 13.95
CA GLU A 91 4.50 -3.98 14.03
C GLU A 91 3.82 -3.78 12.67
N THR A 92 2.70 -4.48 12.44
CA THR A 92 1.91 -4.32 11.21
C THR A 92 1.12 -3.02 11.26
N LEU A 93 1.49 -2.06 10.40
CA LEU A 93 0.74 -0.82 10.20
C LEU A 93 -0.50 -1.04 9.32
N PHE A 94 -0.40 -1.95 8.36
CA PHE A 94 -1.46 -2.29 7.43
C PHE A 94 -1.26 -3.68 6.84
N ALA A 95 -2.35 -4.42 6.69
CA ALA A 95 -2.38 -5.67 5.95
C ALA A 95 -3.64 -5.72 5.09
N TRP A 96 -3.49 -6.18 3.86
CA TRP A 96 -4.60 -6.52 2.99
C TRP A 96 -4.36 -7.90 2.37
N PRO A 97 -5.35 -8.81 2.43
CA PRO A 97 -6.51 -8.77 3.32
C PRO A 97 -6.13 -8.57 4.81
N GLU A 98 -7.07 -8.10 5.61
CA GLU A 98 -6.82 -7.78 7.03
C GLU A 98 -6.36 -9.02 7.82
N GLY A 99 -5.48 -8.81 8.81
CA GLY A 99 -4.95 -9.88 9.66
C GLY A 99 -3.89 -10.78 9.01
N ARG A 100 -3.54 -10.55 7.74
CA ARG A 100 -2.50 -11.33 7.05
C ARG A 100 -1.11 -10.96 7.54
N THR A 101 -0.32 -11.98 7.88
CA THR A 101 1.12 -11.87 8.20
C THR A 101 2.00 -12.64 7.20
N GLU A 102 1.38 -13.45 6.34
CA GLU A 102 2.03 -14.27 5.33
C GLU A 102 1.89 -13.66 3.93
N LEU A 103 2.91 -13.82 3.08
CA LEU A 103 2.92 -13.36 1.69
C LEU A 103 2.13 -14.28 0.75
N LEU A 104 0.83 -14.44 0.99
CA LEU A 104 -0.05 -15.17 0.08
C LEU A 104 -0.30 -14.38 -1.21
N ALA A 105 -0.96 -15.00 -2.18
CA ALA A 105 -1.41 -14.31 -3.38
C ALA A 105 -2.31 -13.10 -3.05
N ASN A 106 -2.15 -12.01 -3.80
CA ASN A 106 -2.91 -10.77 -3.66
C ASN A 106 -2.84 -10.14 -2.26
N THR A 107 -1.64 -10.14 -1.66
CA THR A 107 -1.38 -9.55 -0.35
C THR A 107 -0.54 -8.29 -0.42
N VAL A 108 -0.81 -7.35 0.48
CA VAL A 108 0.13 -6.27 0.84
C VAL A 108 0.22 -6.17 2.35
N ILE A 109 1.44 -6.11 2.87
CA ILE A 109 1.73 -6.00 4.29
C ILE A 109 2.73 -4.85 4.46
N VAL A 110 2.42 -3.92 5.35
CA VAL A 110 3.28 -2.79 5.71
C VAL A 110 3.60 -2.88 7.19
N ARG A 111 4.89 -2.89 7.52
CA ARG A 111 5.38 -2.96 8.90
C ARG A 111 6.28 -1.80 9.24
N PHE A 112 6.31 -1.43 10.51
CA PHE A 112 7.22 -0.40 11.01
C PHE A 112 7.90 -0.87 12.29
N ALA A 113 9.23 -0.89 12.27
CA ALA A 113 10.05 -1.11 13.45
C ALA A 113 10.57 0.24 13.94
N GLN A 114 10.16 0.64 15.14
CA GLN A 114 10.64 1.88 15.74
C GLN A 114 12.15 1.78 16.03
N GLY A 115 12.89 2.85 15.74
CA GLY A 115 14.31 2.97 16.11
C GLY A 115 14.47 3.22 17.61
N GLU A 116 15.68 3.00 18.12
CA GLU A 116 15.98 3.33 19.52
C GLU A 116 15.90 4.86 19.73
N PRO A 117 15.31 5.33 20.85
CA PRO A 117 15.36 6.74 21.19
C PRO A 117 16.82 7.13 21.44
N THR A 118 17.32 8.10 20.67
CA THR A 118 18.66 8.68 20.83
C THR A 118 18.70 9.63 22.02
#